data_AF-C6PXU6-F1
#
_entry.id   AF-C6PXU6-F1
#
_cell.length_a   1.000
_cell.length_b   1.000
_cell.length_c   1.000
_cell.angle_alpha   90.00
_cell.angle_beta   90.00
_cell.angle_gamma   90.00
#
_symmetry.space_group_name_H-M   'P 1'
#
loop_
_entity.id
_entity.type
_entity.pdbx_description
1 polymer ?
#
loop_
_entity_poly.entity_id
_entity_poly.type
_entity_poly.pdbx_seq_one_letter_code
_entity_poly.pdbx_strand_id
1 'polypeptide(L)'
;MLPNQMEEVLMDLKGLLKNWLQKIKIASVAKVAHWKKKSDERFSNNVISSNVSNKIIAIGSSTGGTEAVASILKMLPKNIPPILVVQHMPPVFTKMYAERLNNSCPMEVREAKNGDRLYNGLALIAPGEYHMSLQKRGAYYYVKCFKGEKVNGHCPAVDVLFESVAKEAGKNAIGIILTGMGYDGAKGLLSMKKRGAITIGQNEESCVVYGMPKVAYDIGAVQKQVSVENIAGTLGPYLNGSRT
;
A
#
# COMPACT_ATOMS: atom_id res chain seq x y z
N MET A 1 -22.50 37.76 4.18
CA MET A 1 -21.24 37.02 4.48
C MET A 1 -21.30 36.64 5.96
N LEU A 2 -21.14 35.42 6.48
CA LEU A 2 -20.87 34.06 5.97
C LEU A 2 -21.36 33.07 7.09
N PRO A 3 -22.59 32.51 7.04
CA PRO A 3 -22.99 31.43 7.96
C PRO A 3 -22.44 30.04 7.55
N ASN A 4 -22.19 29.82 6.27
CA ASN A 4 -21.89 28.49 5.72
C ASN A 4 -20.52 27.91 6.14
N GLN A 5 -19.51 28.73 6.39
CA GLN A 5 -18.16 28.21 6.65
C GLN A 5 -18.00 27.59 8.06
N MET A 6 -18.76 28.07 9.05
CA MET A 6 -18.71 27.53 10.42
C MET A 6 -19.43 26.17 10.51
N GLU A 7 -20.55 26.01 9.80
CA GLU A 7 -21.28 24.74 9.73
C GLU A 7 -20.51 23.67 8.96
N GLU A 8 -19.83 24.05 7.88
CA GLU A 8 -18.99 23.15 7.07
C GLU A 8 -17.80 22.63 7.89
N VAL A 9 -17.11 23.51 8.63
CA VAL A 9 -16.03 23.11 9.55
C VAL A 9 -16.54 22.19 10.67
N LEU A 10 -17.72 22.46 11.24
CA LEU A 10 -18.34 21.62 12.26
C LEU A 10 -18.73 20.23 11.72
N MET A 11 -19.23 20.15 10.49
CA MET A 11 -19.52 18.88 9.83
C MET A 11 -18.25 18.07 9.57
N ASP A 12 -17.18 18.70 9.09
CA ASP A 12 -15.90 18.05 8.88
C ASP A 12 -15.29 17.53 10.18
N LEU A 13 -15.36 18.31 11.26
CA LEU A 13 -14.89 17.90 12.59
C LEU A 13 -15.67 16.69 13.11
N LYS A 14 -17.00 16.71 12.96
CA LYS A 14 -17.88 15.58 13.34
C LYS A 14 -17.57 14.33 12.52
N GLY A 15 -17.30 14.49 11.22
CA GLY A 15 -16.89 13.41 10.32
C GLY A 15 -15.56 12.78 10.73
N LEU A 16 -14.57 13.62 11.04
CA LEU A 16 -13.27 13.19 11.58
C LEU A 16 -13.47 12.43 12.90
N LEU A 17 -14.16 13.03 13.88
CA LEU A 17 -14.43 12.42 15.19
C LEU A 17 -15.09 11.04 15.06
N LYS A 18 -16.09 10.91 14.18
CA LYS A 18 -16.77 9.63 13.94
C LYS A 18 -15.83 8.58 13.37
N ASN A 19 -14.97 8.95 12.42
CA ASN A 19 -13.96 8.06 11.84
C ASN A 19 -12.93 7.62 12.89
N TRP A 20 -12.46 8.56 13.72
CA TRP A 20 -11.56 8.28 14.84
C TRP A 20 -12.19 7.34 15.87
N LEU A 21 -13.42 7.60 16.31
CA LEU A 21 -14.13 6.74 17.25
C LEU A 21 -14.32 5.33 16.70
N GLN A 22 -14.61 5.20 15.41
CA GLN A 22 -14.75 3.90 14.75
C GLN A 22 -13.42 3.15 14.70
N LYS A 23 -12.32 3.84 14.35
CA LYS A 23 -10.97 3.27 14.36
C LYS A 23 -10.52 2.84 15.76
N ILE A 24 -10.78 3.66 16.78
CA ILE A 24 -10.47 3.36 18.19
C ILE A 24 -11.26 2.14 18.65
N LYS A 25 -12.57 2.11 18.40
CA LYS A 25 -13.43 0.97 18.77
C LYS A 25 -12.95 -0.32 18.12
N ILE A 26 -12.57 -0.28 16.84
CA ILE A 26 -12.05 -1.45 16.12
C ILE A 26 -10.67 -1.86 16.66
N ALA A 27 -9.76 -0.91 16.89
CA ALA A 27 -8.45 -1.19 17.48
C ALA A 27 -8.59 -1.81 18.89
N SER A 28 -9.60 -1.41 19.66
CA SER A 28 -9.85 -1.92 21.01
C SER A 28 -10.34 -3.38 21.06
N VAL A 29 -10.96 -3.87 19.98
CA VAL A 29 -11.44 -5.25 19.87
C VAL A 29 -10.58 -6.13 18.96
N ALA A 30 -9.60 -5.52 18.29
CA ALA A 30 -8.67 -6.26 17.46
C ALA A 30 -7.77 -7.14 18.33
N LYS A 31 -7.59 -8.41 17.92
CA LYS A 31 -6.69 -9.33 18.62
C LYS A 31 -5.25 -8.85 18.44
N VAL A 32 -4.67 -8.28 19.49
CA VAL A 32 -3.22 -8.01 19.53
C VAL A 32 -2.53 -9.33 19.85
N ALA A 33 -2.19 -10.11 18.81
CA ALA A 33 -1.45 -11.34 19.00
C ALA A 33 -0.05 -11.03 19.55
N HIS A 34 0.32 -11.66 20.66
CA HIS A 34 1.67 -11.63 21.20
C HIS A 34 2.57 -12.47 20.27
N TRP A 35 3.36 -11.77 19.46
CA TRP A 35 4.07 -12.36 18.33
C TRP A 35 5.29 -13.17 18.80
N LYS A 36 5.19 -14.49 18.76
CA LYS A 36 6.33 -15.40 18.97
C LYS A 36 7.12 -15.47 17.66
N LYS A 37 8.38 -15.06 17.71
CA LYS A 37 9.32 -15.00 16.58
C LYS A 37 9.51 -16.40 15.96
N LYS A 38 8.95 -16.63 14.76
CA LYS A 38 9.25 -17.84 13.97
C LYS A 38 9.09 -17.58 12.46
N SER A 39 10.18 -17.14 11.83
CA SER A 39 10.51 -17.43 10.42
C SER A 39 11.85 -16.75 10.07
N ASP A 40 12.93 -17.53 10.08
CA ASP A 40 14.29 -17.13 9.68
C ASP A 40 14.53 -17.29 8.16
N GLU A 41 13.49 -17.27 7.33
CA GLU A 41 13.66 -17.25 5.87
C GLU A 41 13.88 -15.82 5.40
N ARG A 42 15.12 -15.34 5.58
CA ARG A 42 15.58 -14.09 4.96
C ARG A 42 15.50 -14.25 3.44
N PHE A 43 14.98 -13.22 2.77
CA PHE A 43 14.99 -13.10 1.31
C PHE A 43 16.42 -13.38 0.80
N SER A 44 16.61 -14.47 0.04
CA SER A 44 17.95 -14.81 -0.45
C SER A 44 18.43 -13.71 -1.40
N ASN A 45 19.58 -13.10 -1.08
CA ASN A 45 20.18 -12.02 -1.88
C ASN A 45 20.50 -12.44 -3.32
N ASN A 46 20.50 -13.75 -3.62
CA ASN A 46 20.75 -14.29 -4.95
C ASN A 46 19.53 -14.27 -5.88
N VAL A 47 18.37 -13.77 -5.43
CA VAL A 47 17.14 -13.84 -6.21
C VAL A 47 17.09 -12.75 -7.27
N ILE A 48 17.53 -11.51 -7.04
CA ILE A 48 17.31 -10.40 -7.98
C ILE A 48 18.45 -10.30 -9.00
N SER A 49 18.22 -10.81 -10.21
CA SER A 49 19.08 -10.60 -11.39
C SER A 49 19.22 -9.09 -11.70
N SER A 50 20.43 -8.67 -12.07
CA SER A 50 20.78 -7.30 -12.50
C SER A 50 20.08 -6.82 -13.78
N ASN A 51 19.24 -7.65 -14.41
CA ASN A 51 18.39 -7.21 -15.49
C ASN A 51 17.27 -6.32 -14.93
N VAL A 52 17.15 -5.13 -15.50
CA VAL A 52 16.14 -4.11 -15.17
C VAL A 52 14.74 -4.73 -15.30
N SER A 53 14.24 -5.32 -14.22
CA SER A 53 12.86 -5.73 -14.15
C SER A 53 12.06 -4.42 -14.11
N ASN A 54 11.25 -4.15 -15.14
CA ASN A 54 10.33 -3.01 -15.20
C ASN A 54 9.17 -3.14 -14.19
N LYS A 55 9.39 -3.87 -13.09
CA LYS A 55 8.37 -4.20 -12.10
C LYS A 55 8.10 -3.03 -11.17
N ILE A 56 6.87 -2.92 -10.71
CA ILE A 56 6.44 -1.98 -9.67
C ILE A 56 5.61 -2.76 -8.66
N ILE A 57 5.81 -2.48 -7.38
CA ILE A 57 5.00 -3.03 -6.30
C ILE A 57 4.09 -1.90 -5.78
N ALA A 58 2.79 -2.15 -5.67
CA ALA A 58 1.83 -1.22 -5.10
C ALA A 58 1.18 -1.86 -3.87
N ILE A 59 1.17 -1.15 -2.74
CA ILE A 59 0.67 -1.63 -1.46
C ILE A 59 -0.44 -0.69 -0.95
N GLY A 60 -1.55 -1.28 -0.51
CA GLY A 60 -2.67 -0.57 0.10
C GLY A 60 -2.97 -1.10 1.49
N SER A 61 -3.10 -0.23 2.48
CA SER A 61 -3.32 -0.61 3.88
C SER A 61 -4.05 0.45 4.70
N SER A 62 -4.66 0.04 5.83
CA SER A 62 -5.35 0.95 6.74
C SER A 62 -5.09 0.58 8.22
N THR A 63 -6.11 0.26 9.01
CA THR A 63 -5.96 -0.14 10.42
C THR A 63 -5.06 -1.39 10.57
N GLY A 64 -4.01 -1.27 11.38
CA GLY A 64 -2.96 -2.28 11.53
C GLY A 64 -1.89 -2.27 10.41
N GLY A 65 -2.09 -1.44 9.38
CA GLY A 65 -1.27 -1.41 8.18
C GLY A 65 0.15 -0.88 8.40
N THR A 66 0.36 0.02 9.37
CA THR A 66 1.69 0.61 9.63
C THR A 66 2.73 -0.44 10.00
N GLU A 67 2.36 -1.39 10.87
CA GLU A 67 3.24 -2.48 11.29
C GLU A 67 3.31 -3.58 10.22
N ALA A 68 2.20 -3.86 9.50
CA ALA A 68 2.18 -4.83 8.40
C ALA A 68 3.13 -4.41 7.28
N VAL A 69 3.03 -3.17 6.78
CA VAL A 69 3.93 -2.61 5.77
C VAL A 69 5.37 -2.62 6.28
N ALA A 70 5.62 -2.21 7.52
CA ALA A 70 6.97 -2.21 8.09
C ALA A 70 7.58 -3.62 8.13
N SER A 71 6.80 -4.65 8.50
CA SER A 71 7.26 -6.03 8.55
C SER A 71 7.68 -6.54 7.17
N ILE A 72 6.93 -6.20 6.11
CA ILE A 72 7.25 -6.56 4.74
C ILE A 72 8.50 -5.84 4.28
N LEU A 73 8.54 -4.50 4.38
CA LEU A 73 9.64 -3.69 3.83
C LEU A 73 10.99 -4.02 4.48
N LYS A 74 11.03 -4.32 5.78
CA LYS A 74 12.25 -4.71 6.50
C LYS A 74 12.87 -6.02 5.99
N MET A 75 12.06 -6.91 5.43
CA MET A 75 12.52 -8.20 4.92
C MET A 75 12.99 -8.16 3.46
N LEU A 76 12.68 -7.08 2.73
CA LEU A 76 13.01 -6.96 1.32
C LEU A 76 14.45 -6.48 1.12
N PRO A 77 15.16 -6.91 0.06
CA PRO A 77 16.52 -6.46 -0.23
C PRO A 77 16.58 -4.99 -0.66
N LYS A 78 17.77 -4.37 -0.51
CA LYS A 78 18.01 -2.96 -0.87
C LYS A 78 17.66 -2.61 -2.33
N ASN A 79 17.89 -3.53 -3.28
CA ASN A 79 17.70 -3.29 -4.71
C ASN A 79 16.36 -3.85 -5.25
N ILE A 80 15.34 -3.94 -4.39
CA ILE A 80 13.99 -4.35 -4.76
C ILE A 80 13.38 -3.40 -5.81
N PRO A 81 12.49 -3.84 -6.72
CA PRO A 81 11.75 -2.92 -7.59
C PRO A 81 11.01 -1.83 -6.80
N PRO A 82 10.77 -0.65 -7.39
CA PRO A 82 10.16 0.48 -6.68
C PRO A 82 8.80 0.11 -6.08
N ILE A 83 8.55 0.61 -4.87
CA ILE A 83 7.36 0.33 -4.08
C ILE A 83 6.55 1.61 -3.87
N LEU A 84 5.26 1.56 -4.13
CA LEU A 84 4.31 2.64 -3.87
C LEU A 84 3.34 2.19 -2.78
N VAL A 85 3.22 2.97 -1.71
CA VAL A 85 2.37 2.61 -0.56
C VAL A 85 1.33 3.69 -0.32
N VAL A 86 0.05 3.30 -0.33
CA VAL A 86 -1.03 4.09 0.27
C VAL A 86 -1.40 3.47 1.60
N GLN A 87 -1.13 4.22 2.66
CA GLN A 87 -1.53 3.88 4.01
C GLN A 87 -2.53 4.94 4.49
N HIS A 88 -3.74 4.54 4.87
CA HIS A 88 -4.74 5.47 5.40
C HIS A 88 -4.32 6.02 6.76
N MET A 89 -3.76 7.21 6.77
CA MET A 89 -3.29 7.93 7.95
C MET A 89 -3.68 9.41 7.87
N PRO A 90 -3.81 10.09 9.02
CA PRO A 90 -4.00 11.54 9.01
C PRO A 90 -2.76 12.25 8.43
N PRO A 91 -2.93 13.46 7.87
CA PRO A 91 -1.91 14.11 7.04
C PRO A 91 -0.58 14.39 7.74
N VAL A 92 -0.62 14.68 9.04
CA VAL A 92 0.56 15.02 9.82
C VAL A 92 1.51 13.82 10.00
N PHE A 93 1.01 12.59 9.84
CA PHE A 93 1.75 11.39 10.21
C PHE A 93 2.46 10.69 9.04
N THR A 94 2.13 10.98 7.78
CA THR A 94 2.68 10.26 6.63
C THR A 94 4.18 10.49 6.48
N LYS A 95 4.65 11.73 6.67
CA LYS A 95 6.08 12.07 6.67
C LYS A 95 6.84 11.36 7.78
N MET A 96 6.36 11.44 9.02
CA MET A 96 6.99 10.78 10.18
C MET A 96 7.05 9.25 9.99
N TYR A 97 6.00 8.67 9.42
CA TYR A 97 5.95 7.24 9.13
C TYR A 97 6.99 6.84 8.10
N ALA A 98 7.14 7.62 7.03
CA ALA A 98 8.15 7.38 6.01
C ALA A 98 9.58 7.49 6.58
N GLU A 99 9.85 8.48 7.43
CA GLU A 99 11.14 8.63 8.13
C GLU A 99 11.44 7.44 9.06
N ARG A 100 10.45 6.95 9.82
CA ARG A 100 10.61 5.75 10.66
C ARG A 100 10.93 4.51 9.83
N LEU A 101 10.28 4.35 8.67
CA LEU A 101 10.59 3.24 7.76
C LEU A 101 11.99 3.37 7.18
N ASN A 102 12.40 4.57 6.75
CA ASN A 102 13.72 4.82 6.17
C ASN A 102 14.86 4.42 7.12
N ASN A 103 14.68 4.66 8.42
CA ASN A 103 15.67 4.32 9.44
C ASN A 103 15.76 2.82 9.75
N SER A 104 14.80 2.02 9.27
CA SER A 104 14.70 0.60 9.62
C SER A 104 14.68 -0.36 8.44
N CYS A 105 14.57 0.15 7.21
CA CYS A 105 14.56 -0.64 6.00
C CYS A 105 15.89 -0.50 5.23
N PRO A 106 16.29 -1.53 4.45
CA PRO A 106 17.55 -1.48 3.71
C PRO A 106 17.50 -0.61 2.44
N MET A 107 16.31 -0.29 1.95
CA MET A 107 16.06 0.60 0.80
C MET A 107 15.70 2.01 1.26
N GLU A 108 15.78 2.99 0.34
CA GLU A 108 15.29 4.34 0.62
C GLU A 108 13.78 4.32 0.80
N VAL A 109 13.29 4.92 1.89
CA VAL A 109 11.87 5.13 2.12
C VAL A 109 11.62 6.61 2.39
N ARG A 110 10.66 7.22 1.72
CA ARG A 110 10.28 8.61 1.99
C ARG A 110 8.86 8.90 1.54
N GLU A 111 8.34 10.05 1.97
CA GLU A 111 7.07 10.55 1.47
C GLU A 111 7.20 10.97 -0.01
N ALA A 112 6.16 10.66 -0.79
CA ALA A 112 6.13 10.91 -2.21
C ALA A 112 5.95 12.40 -2.53
N LYS A 113 6.72 12.88 -3.50
CA LYS A 113 6.61 14.22 -4.08
C LYS A 113 6.09 14.10 -5.50
N ASN A 114 5.29 15.09 -5.91
CA ASN A 114 4.82 15.17 -7.27
C ASN A 114 6.00 15.26 -8.25
N GLY A 115 6.03 14.37 -9.24
CA GLY A 115 7.12 14.29 -10.23
C GLY A 115 8.27 13.37 -9.82
N ASP A 116 8.19 12.67 -8.68
CA ASP A 116 9.20 11.68 -8.30
C ASP A 116 9.37 10.62 -9.38
N ARG A 117 10.61 10.40 -9.82
CA ARG A 117 10.97 9.31 -10.72
C ARG A 117 11.21 8.04 -9.91
N LEU A 118 10.67 6.91 -10.37
CA LEU A 118 10.86 5.63 -9.73
C LEU A 118 12.15 4.94 -10.18
N TYR A 119 12.85 4.33 -9.22
CA TYR A 119 14.04 3.51 -9.41
C TYR A 119 14.06 2.36 -8.39
N ASN A 120 14.81 1.30 -8.66
CA ASN A 120 14.95 0.17 -7.74
C ASN A 120 15.59 0.63 -6.42
N GLY A 121 15.09 0.11 -5.31
CA GLY A 121 15.50 0.52 -3.97
C GLY A 121 14.83 1.79 -3.47
N LEU A 122 13.72 2.21 -4.08
CA LEU A 122 12.88 3.30 -3.60
C LEU A 122 11.50 2.79 -3.17
N ALA A 123 11.09 3.13 -1.95
CA ALA A 123 9.70 3.02 -1.50
C ALA A 123 9.12 4.41 -1.20
N LEU A 124 7.98 4.73 -1.81
CA LEU A 124 7.29 6.00 -1.63
C LEU A 124 5.98 5.81 -0.87
N ILE A 125 5.82 6.58 0.21
CA ILE A 125 4.58 6.65 0.98
C ILE A 125 3.75 7.81 0.46
N ALA A 126 2.47 7.56 0.14
CA ALA A 126 1.56 8.62 -0.28
C ALA A 126 1.42 9.71 0.80
N PRO A 127 1.57 10.99 0.44
CA PRO A 127 1.33 12.10 1.37
C PRO A 127 -0.16 12.17 1.71
N GLY A 128 -0.50 12.49 2.97
CA GLY A 128 -1.90 12.70 3.34
C GLY A 128 -2.51 13.92 2.65
N GLU A 129 -3.83 13.91 2.42
CA GLU A 129 -4.60 14.92 1.66
C GLU A 129 -4.32 15.00 0.15
N TYR A 130 -3.41 14.19 -0.37
CA TYR A 130 -3.15 14.10 -1.81
C TYR A 130 -3.30 12.66 -2.26
N HIS A 131 -4.00 12.46 -3.38
CA HIS A 131 -3.93 11.19 -4.07
C HIS A 131 -2.55 11.00 -4.69
N MET A 132 -2.09 9.75 -4.67
CA MET A 132 -0.87 9.32 -5.32
C MET A 132 -1.24 8.40 -6.48
N SER A 133 -0.72 8.70 -7.68
CA SER A 133 -0.95 7.90 -8.88
C SER A 133 0.35 7.66 -9.64
N LEU A 134 0.44 6.52 -10.32
CA LEU A 134 1.52 6.19 -11.24
C LEU A 134 1.30 6.91 -12.57
N GLN A 135 2.38 7.39 -13.19
CA GLN A 135 2.41 7.89 -14.55
C GLN A 135 3.59 7.28 -15.30
N LYS A 136 3.37 6.83 -16.54
CA LYS A 136 4.45 6.44 -17.43
C LYS A 136 4.81 7.58 -18.38
N ARG A 137 6.10 7.90 -18.51
CA ARG A 137 6.63 8.87 -19.49
C ARG A 137 7.80 8.22 -20.22
N GLY A 138 7.55 7.80 -21.46
CA GLY A 138 8.51 7.00 -22.24
C GLY A 138 8.86 5.69 -21.53
N ALA A 139 10.14 5.47 -21.26
CA ALA A 139 10.64 4.27 -20.59
C ALA A 139 10.56 4.32 -19.06
N TYR A 140 10.21 5.47 -18.46
CA TYR A 140 10.30 5.67 -17.02
C TYR A 140 8.93 5.85 -16.37
N TYR A 141 8.88 5.50 -15.10
CA TYR A 141 7.72 5.71 -14.25
C TYR A 141 7.95 6.87 -13.30
N TYR A 142 6.87 7.61 -13.05
CA TYR A 142 6.83 8.75 -12.16
C TYR A 142 5.60 8.67 -11.27
N VAL A 143 5.64 9.35 -10.14
CA VAL A 143 4.47 9.57 -9.29
C VAL A 143 3.89 10.96 -9.52
N LYS A 144 2.57 11.03 -9.65
CA LYS A 144 1.81 12.28 -9.55
C LYS A 144 1.09 12.31 -8.21
N CYS A 145 1.38 13.33 -7.41
CA CYS A 145 0.65 13.64 -6.17
C CYS A 145 -0.25 14.84 -6.42
N PHE A 146 -1.55 14.73 -6.17
CA PHE A 146 -2.52 15.77 -6.49
C PHE A 146 -3.68 15.79 -5.50
N LYS A 147 -4.23 16.98 -5.25
CA LYS A 147 -5.49 17.11 -4.50
C LYS A 147 -6.65 16.65 -5.36
N GLY A 148 -7.60 15.95 -4.76
CA GLY A 148 -8.82 15.48 -5.41
C GLY A 148 -9.88 15.15 -4.37
N GLU A 149 -11.09 14.88 -4.85
CA GLU A 149 -12.18 14.42 -4.00
C GLU A 149 -11.86 13.06 -3.37
N LYS A 150 -12.35 12.84 -2.15
CA LYS A 150 -12.18 11.57 -1.45
C LYS A 150 -12.79 10.44 -2.26
N VAL A 151 -12.00 9.42 -2.57
CA VAL A 151 -12.48 8.17 -3.17
C VAL A 151 -12.68 7.16 -2.04
N ASN A 152 -13.87 6.55 -1.97
CA ASN A 152 -14.25 5.64 -0.89
C ASN A 152 -14.13 6.27 0.52
N GLY A 153 -14.22 7.60 0.61
CA GLY A 153 -14.04 8.34 1.86
C GLY A 153 -12.58 8.64 2.24
N HIS A 154 -11.61 8.34 1.36
CA HIS A 154 -10.18 8.46 1.63
C HIS A 154 -9.45 9.37 0.63
N CYS A 155 -8.45 10.09 1.14
CA CYS A 155 -7.46 10.83 0.34
C CYS A 155 -6.15 10.89 1.17
N PRO A 156 -5.10 10.12 0.79
CA PRO A 156 -5.01 9.24 -0.38
C PRO A 156 -5.95 8.02 -0.27
N ALA A 157 -6.43 7.58 -1.43
CA ALA A 157 -7.20 6.33 -1.59
C ALA A 157 -6.38 5.28 -2.33
N VAL A 158 -6.50 4.03 -1.90
CA VAL A 158 -5.80 2.87 -2.48
C VAL A 158 -6.30 2.59 -3.90
N ASP A 159 -7.61 2.70 -4.15
CA ASP A 159 -8.16 2.48 -5.50
C ASP A 159 -7.53 3.42 -6.54
N VAL A 160 -7.26 4.68 -6.17
CA VAL A 160 -6.62 5.65 -7.09
C VAL A 160 -5.19 5.21 -7.46
N LEU A 161 -4.42 4.74 -6.49
CA LEU A 161 -3.09 4.19 -6.76
C LEU A 161 -3.22 2.94 -7.65
N PHE A 162 -4.01 1.96 -7.25
CA PHE A 162 -4.09 0.68 -7.95
C PHE A 162 -4.64 0.79 -9.37
N GLU A 163 -5.65 1.63 -9.62
CA GLU A 163 -6.16 1.88 -10.97
C GLU A 163 -5.09 2.49 -11.88
N SER A 164 -4.33 3.46 -11.39
CA SER A 164 -3.22 4.05 -12.16
C SER A 164 -2.11 3.03 -12.43
N VAL A 165 -1.80 2.16 -11.47
CA VAL A 165 -0.82 1.08 -11.62
C VAL A 165 -1.30 0.05 -12.64
N ALA A 166 -2.57 -0.34 -12.59
CA ALA A 166 -3.19 -1.25 -13.55
C ALA A 166 -3.06 -0.70 -14.98
N LYS A 167 -3.34 0.59 -15.17
CA LYS A 167 -3.27 1.28 -16.45
C LYS A 167 -1.84 1.39 -16.99
N GLU A 168 -0.91 1.87 -16.18
CA GLU A 168 0.42 2.29 -16.65
C GLU A 168 1.44 1.14 -16.64
N ALA A 169 1.34 0.19 -15.70
CA ALA A 169 2.28 -0.92 -15.54
C ALA A 169 1.72 -2.29 -15.96
N GLY A 170 0.41 -2.51 -15.86
CA GLY A 170 -0.26 -3.77 -16.25
C GLY A 170 0.43 -5.01 -15.66
N LYS A 171 0.81 -5.98 -16.50
CA LYS A 171 1.52 -7.22 -16.09
C LYS A 171 2.88 -7.02 -15.41
N ASN A 172 3.42 -5.81 -15.46
CA ASN A 172 4.64 -5.47 -14.74
C ASN A 172 4.38 -5.05 -13.29
N ALA A 173 3.13 -5.01 -12.85
CA ALA A 173 2.81 -4.67 -11.46
C ALA A 173 2.61 -5.90 -10.57
N ILE A 174 2.85 -5.69 -9.28
CA ILE A 174 2.39 -6.53 -8.18
C ILE A 174 1.54 -5.65 -7.26
N GLY A 175 0.29 -6.01 -7.04
CA GLY A 175 -0.62 -5.33 -6.12
C GLY A 175 -0.76 -6.12 -4.83
N ILE A 176 -0.66 -5.44 -3.68
CA ILE A 176 -0.73 -6.05 -2.35
C ILE A 176 -1.75 -5.29 -1.52
N ILE A 177 -2.84 -5.94 -1.11
CA ILE A 177 -3.82 -5.36 -0.19
C ILE A 177 -3.66 -5.97 1.20
N LEU A 178 -3.49 -5.11 2.21
CA LEU A 178 -3.19 -5.49 3.58
C LEU A 178 -4.36 -5.15 4.50
N THR A 179 -4.20 -5.54 5.77
CA THR A 179 -5.11 -5.26 6.89
C THR A 179 -5.65 -3.83 6.84
N GLY A 180 -6.94 -3.72 7.10
CA GLY A 180 -7.63 -2.45 7.04
C GLY A 180 -9.14 -2.61 7.04
N MET A 181 -9.83 -1.53 7.41
CA MET A 181 -11.28 -1.47 7.37
C MET A 181 -11.75 -0.97 5.99
N GLY A 182 -12.94 -1.42 5.59
CA GLY A 182 -13.63 -0.90 4.41
C GLY A 182 -13.28 -1.71 3.16
N TYR A 183 -13.46 -1.09 2.00
CA TYR A 183 -13.37 -1.73 0.69
C TYR A 183 -12.43 -1.00 -0.26
N ASP A 184 -11.79 0.07 0.18
CA ASP A 184 -10.86 0.82 -0.66
C ASP A 184 -9.67 -0.06 -1.07
N GLY A 185 -9.29 0.02 -2.34
CA GLY A 185 -8.30 -0.83 -2.97
C GLY A 185 -8.85 -2.11 -3.58
N ALA A 186 -10.08 -2.55 -3.24
CA ALA A 186 -10.62 -3.78 -3.79
C ALA A 186 -10.84 -3.68 -5.30
N LYS A 187 -11.49 -2.61 -5.77
CA LYS A 187 -11.79 -2.41 -7.20
C LYS A 187 -10.50 -2.19 -8.00
N GLY A 188 -9.60 -1.36 -7.50
CA GLY A 188 -8.31 -1.11 -8.12
C GLY A 188 -7.46 -2.39 -8.20
N LEU A 189 -7.46 -3.23 -7.16
CA LEU A 189 -6.74 -4.51 -7.20
C LEU A 189 -7.35 -5.45 -8.24
N LEU A 190 -8.68 -5.46 -8.39
CA LEU A 190 -9.34 -6.25 -9.43
C LEU A 190 -8.94 -5.74 -10.83
N SER A 191 -8.85 -4.43 -11.02
CA SER A 191 -8.36 -3.81 -12.26
C SER A 191 -6.91 -4.19 -12.55
N MET A 192 -6.04 -4.22 -11.53
CA MET A 192 -4.67 -4.72 -11.65
C MET A 192 -4.64 -6.18 -12.12
N LYS A 193 -5.41 -7.06 -11.47
CA LYS A 193 -5.52 -8.48 -11.87
C LYS A 193 -5.99 -8.63 -13.31
N LYS A 194 -7.03 -7.88 -13.72
CA LYS A 194 -7.56 -7.89 -15.10
C LYS A 194 -6.52 -7.43 -16.14
N ARG A 195 -5.54 -6.60 -15.73
CA ARG A 195 -4.42 -6.16 -16.57
C ARG A 195 -3.19 -7.09 -16.50
N GLY A 196 -3.32 -8.25 -15.86
CA GLY A 196 -2.29 -9.27 -15.77
C GLY A 196 -1.27 -9.06 -14.64
N ALA A 197 -1.52 -8.11 -13.73
CA ALA A 197 -0.68 -7.96 -12.54
C ALA A 197 -0.87 -9.13 -11.58
N ILE A 198 0.16 -9.43 -10.80
CA ILE A 198 0.06 -10.36 -9.67
C ILE A 198 -0.62 -9.64 -8.51
N THR A 199 -1.59 -10.27 -7.86
CA THR A 199 -2.39 -9.66 -6.79
C THR A 199 -2.40 -10.54 -5.54
N ILE A 200 -1.98 -9.94 -4.42
CA ILE A 200 -1.79 -10.61 -3.13
C ILE A 200 -2.69 -9.93 -2.10
N GLY A 201 -3.38 -10.71 -1.29
CA GLY A 201 -4.15 -10.22 -0.13
C GLY A 201 -3.57 -10.80 1.16
N GLN A 202 -3.48 -9.99 2.21
CA GLN A 202 -3.17 -10.48 3.54
C GLN A 202 -4.29 -11.42 4.02
N ASN A 203 -3.93 -12.60 4.55
CA ASN A 203 -4.92 -13.56 5.06
C ASN A 203 -5.60 -13.06 6.34
N GLU A 204 -6.73 -13.68 6.69
CA GLU A 204 -7.51 -13.30 7.87
C GLU A 204 -6.73 -13.43 9.18
N GLU A 205 -6.00 -14.54 9.34
CA GLU A 205 -5.30 -14.86 10.59
C GLU A 205 -4.25 -13.83 10.99
N SER A 206 -3.53 -13.27 10.01
CA SER A 206 -2.48 -12.29 10.28
C SER A 206 -2.99 -10.84 10.23
N CYS A 207 -4.26 -10.61 9.87
CA CYS A 207 -4.86 -9.29 9.81
C CYS A 207 -5.26 -8.78 11.20
N VAL A 208 -4.99 -7.50 11.47
CA VAL A 208 -5.58 -6.80 12.62
C VAL A 208 -7.08 -6.55 12.35
N VAL A 209 -7.40 -6.16 11.12
CA VAL A 209 -8.76 -5.94 10.61
C VAL A 209 -8.85 -6.56 9.23
N TYR A 210 -9.57 -7.68 9.11
CA TYR A 210 -9.80 -8.37 7.84
C TYR A 210 -11.01 -7.77 7.08
N GLY A 211 -10.92 -6.48 6.74
CA GLY A 211 -11.93 -5.75 5.96
C GLY A 211 -11.53 -5.60 4.51
N MET A 212 -10.51 -4.76 4.25
CA MET A 212 -10.01 -4.48 2.90
C MET A 212 -9.59 -5.76 2.15
N PRO A 213 -8.79 -6.69 2.75
CA PRO A 213 -8.43 -7.91 2.05
C PRO A 213 -9.62 -8.84 1.82
N LYS A 214 -10.58 -8.89 2.75
CA LYS A 214 -11.81 -9.68 2.62
C LYS A 214 -12.62 -9.23 1.42
N VAL A 215 -12.91 -7.93 1.30
CA VAL A 215 -13.70 -7.41 0.18
C VAL A 215 -12.98 -7.65 -1.16
N ALA A 216 -11.66 -7.45 -1.20
CA ALA A 216 -10.87 -7.75 -2.39
C ALA A 216 -10.91 -9.25 -2.75
N TYR A 217 -10.85 -10.14 -1.77
CA TYR A 217 -10.98 -11.58 -2.00
C TYR A 217 -12.38 -11.96 -2.51
N ASP A 218 -13.43 -11.44 -1.86
CA ASP A 218 -14.83 -11.74 -2.18
C ASP A 218 -15.20 -11.36 -3.62
N ILE A 219 -14.63 -10.28 -4.17
CA ILE A 219 -14.84 -9.87 -5.57
C ILE A 219 -13.87 -10.54 -6.57
N GLY A 220 -13.04 -11.48 -6.11
CA GLY A 220 -12.07 -12.19 -6.94
C GLY A 220 -10.86 -11.35 -7.34
N ALA A 221 -10.55 -10.26 -6.64
CA ALA A 221 -9.38 -9.42 -6.92
C ALA A 221 -8.06 -10.05 -6.46
N VAL A 222 -8.10 -10.94 -5.46
CA VAL A 222 -6.91 -11.57 -4.87
C VAL A 222 -6.59 -12.89 -5.58
N GLN A 223 -5.36 -13.06 -6.08
CA GLN A 223 -4.87 -14.35 -6.62
C GLN A 223 -4.23 -15.23 -5.55
N LYS A 224 -3.56 -14.62 -4.55
CA LYS A 224 -2.95 -15.36 -3.43
C LYS A 224 -3.28 -14.69 -2.10
N GLN A 225 -3.86 -15.46 -1.18
CA GLN A 225 -3.94 -15.06 0.22
C GLN A 225 -2.69 -15.56 0.94
N VAL A 226 -2.00 -14.66 1.65
CA VAL A 226 -0.72 -14.96 2.28
C VAL A 226 -0.67 -14.27 3.64
N SER A 227 -0.09 -14.92 4.65
CA SER A 227 0.17 -14.26 5.94
C SER A 227 1.21 -13.16 5.77
N VAL A 228 1.14 -12.10 6.57
CA VAL A 228 1.99 -10.91 6.42
C VAL A 228 3.49 -11.24 6.49
N GLU A 229 3.88 -12.23 7.29
CA GLU A 229 5.25 -12.76 7.43
C GLU A 229 5.80 -13.31 6.12
N ASN A 230 4.91 -13.92 5.33
CA ASN A 230 5.26 -14.68 4.13
C ASN A 230 5.08 -13.85 2.85
N ILE A 231 4.47 -12.67 2.93
CA ILE A 231 4.28 -11.79 1.76
C ILE A 231 5.62 -11.45 1.11
N ALA A 232 6.63 -11.08 1.92
CA ALA A 232 7.96 -10.78 1.41
C ALA A 232 8.54 -11.99 0.66
N GLY A 233 8.64 -13.16 1.29
CA GLY A 233 9.16 -14.38 0.65
C GLY A 233 8.41 -14.79 -0.62
N THR A 234 7.11 -14.49 -0.71
CA THR A 234 6.27 -14.79 -1.87
C THR A 234 6.62 -13.95 -3.10
N LEU A 235 7.32 -12.81 -2.95
CA LEU A 235 7.63 -11.94 -4.08
C LEU A 235 8.69 -12.52 -5.03
N GLY A 236 9.65 -13.29 -4.52
CA GLY A 236 10.83 -13.75 -5.27
C GLY A 236 10.52 -14.29 -6.68
N PRO A 237 9.61 -15.26 -6.84
CA PRO A 237 9.24 -15.81 -8.15
C PRO A 237 8.70 -14.80 -9.17
N TYR A 238 8.16 -13.66 -8.73
CA TYR A 238 7.54 -12.66 -9.61
C TYR A 238 8.44 -11.50 -9.99
N LEU A 239 9.52 -11.30 -9.22
CA LEU A 239 10.51 -10.26 -9.48
C LEU A 239 11.54 -10.72 -10.51
N ASN A 240 11.75 -12.04 -10.59
CA ASN A 240 12.57 -12.65 -11.61
C ASN A 240 11.73 -12.75 -12.87
N GLY A 241 12.12 -12.02 -13.92
CA GLY A 241 11.54 -12.21 -15.24
C GLY A 241 11.58 -13.70 -15.57
N SER A 242 10.39 -14.31 -15.69
CA SER A 242 10.27 -15.72 -16.01
C SER A 242 11.08 -15.98 -17.27
N ARG A 243 12.12 -16.81 -17.16
CA ARG A 243 12.69 -17.52 -18.29
C ARG A 243 11.62 -18.52 -18.74
N THR A 244 10.71 -18.07 -19.59
CA THR A 244 9.84 -18.91 -20.42
C THR A 244 9.88 -18.32 -21.80
#